data_AF-A0A523FC12-F1
#
_entry.id   AF-A0A523FC12-F1
#
_cell.length_a   1.000
_cell.length_b   1.000
_cell.length_c   1.000
_cell.angle_alpha   90.00
_cell.angle_beta   90.00
_cell.angle_gamma   90.00
#
_symmetry.space_group_name_H-M   'P 1'
#
loop_
_entity.id
_entity.type
_entity.pdbx_description
1 polymer ?
#
loop_
_entity_poly.entity_id
_entity_poly.type
_entity_poly.pdbx_seq_one_letter_code
_entity_poly.pdbx_strand_id
1 'polypeptide(L)'
;MKGADIDEFFRRFEAAKPAPKGELDSINPYTLLVAVVLSAQATDVAVNKATKALFAIADTPAKMVALGEAKLRRRIKTIGLFNTKARNVIGLSAILIAEHGGEVPHDRQALEALPGVGRKTASVVLNSAFGAPTIAVDTHVFRVANRTGLAP
;
A
#
# COMPACT_ATOMS: atom_id res chain seq x y z
N MET A 1 -22.35 -18.42 5.99
CA MET A 1 -21.69 -19.28 7.00
C MET A 1 -22.36 -19.06 8.34
N LYS A 2 -22.43 -20.08 9.21
CA LYS A 2 -22.85 -19.88 10.61
C LYS A 2 -21.63 -19.44 11.44
N GLY A 3 -21.85 -18.89 12.64
CA GLY A 3 -20.77 -18.38 13.51
C GLY A 3 -19.65 -19.39 13.75
N ALA A 4 -19.98 -20.62 14.15
CA ALA A 4 -19.00 -21.68 14.38
C ALA A 4 -18.16 -22.03 13.13
N ASP A 5 -18.74 -21.89 11.93
CA ASP A 5 -18.01 -22.13 10.68
C ASP A 5 -17.01 -20.99 10.40
N ILE A 6 -17.32 -19.75 10.82
CA ILE A 6 -16.42 -18.58 10.69
C ILE A 6 -15.18 -18.77 11.56
N ASP A 7 -15.36 -19.20 12.81
CA ASP A 7 -14.25 -19.42 13.74
C ASP A 7 -13.32 -20.53 13.23
N GLU A 8 -13.89 -21.66 12.80
CA GLU A 8 -13.11 -22.75 12.21
C GLU A 8 -12.41 -22.34 10.91
N PHE A 9 -13.06 -21.50 10.09
CA PHE A 9 -12.47 -20.97 8.86
C PHE A 9 -11.21 -20.13 9.14
N PHE A 10 -11.26 -19.20 10.10
CA PHE A 10 -10.09 -18.40 10.46
C PHE A 10 -9.03 -19.21 11.22
N ARG A 11 -9.42 -20.16 12.08
CA ARG A 11 -8.47 -21.08 12.75
C ARG A 11 -7.63 -21.86 11.74
N ARG A 12 -8.23 -22.32 10.63
CA ARG A 12 -7.50 -23.01 9.55
C ARG A 12 -6.54 -22.09 8.80
N PHE A 13 -6.93 -20.84 8.53
CA PHE A 13 -6.03 -19.89 7.90
C PHE A 13 -4.85 -19.52 8.79
N GLU A 14 -5.07 -19.31 10.08
CA GLU A 14 -4.01 -19.07 11.05
C GLU A 14 -3.04 -20.25 11.13
N ALA A 15 -3.55 -21.48 11.20
CA ALA A 15 -2.71 -22.69 11.21
C ALA A 15 -1.87 -22.83 9.93
N ALA A 16 -2.42 -22.47 8.76
CA ALA A 16 -1.72 -22.55 7.49
C ALA A 16 -0.69 -21.43 7.28
N LYS A 17 -0.98 -20.22 7.76
CA LYS A 17 -0.10 -19.05 7.64
C LYS A 17 -0.26 -18.16 8.89
N PRO A 18 0.50 -18.42 9.97
CA PRO A 18 0.34 -17.72 11.26
C PRO A 18 0.63 -16.22 11.22
N ALA A 19 1.55 -15.79 10.35
CA ALA A 19 1.95 -14.40 10.20
C ALA A 19 1.87 -13.97 8.72
N PRO A 20 0.65 -13.80 8.17
CA PRO A 20 0.50 -13.41 6.78
C PRO A 20 1.07 -12.01 6.56
N LYS A 21 1.88 -11.85 5.51
CA LYS A 21 2.42 -10.57 5.06
C LYS A 21 1.96 -10.31 3.62
N GLY A 22 1.86 -9.04 3.26
CA GLY A 22 1.69 -8.61 1.88
C GLY A 22 2.91 -8.94 1.03
N GLU A 23 2.75 -8.92 -0.29
CA GLU A 23 3.83 -9.27 -1.24
C GLU A 23 4.64 -8.06 -1.73
N LEU A 24 4.21 -6.84 -1.39
CA LEU A 24 4.94 -5.62 -1.71
C LEU A 24 6.16 -5.42 -0.81
N ASP A 25 7.32 -5.29 -1.44
CA ASP A 25 8.58 -5.04 -0.74
C ASP A 25 8.61 -3.60 -0.19
N SER A 26 8.86 -3.47 1.10
CA SER A 26 9.04 -2.19 1.78
C SER A 26 9.97 -2.35 2.98
N ILE A 27 10.63 -1.26 3.37
CA ILE A 27 11.57 -1.23 4.50
C ILE A 27 11.10 -0.35 5.66
N ASN A 28 10.09 0.48 5.41
CA ASN A 28 9.49 1.40 6.38
C ASN A 28 8.08 1.82 5.92
N PRO A 29 7.27 2.49 6.76
CA PRO A 29 5.90 2.91 6.41
C PRO A 29 5.81 3.77 5.14
N TYR A 30 6.80 4.64 4.90
CA TYR A 30 6.82 5.51 3.72
C TYR A 30 7.01 4.71 2.42
N THR A 31 7.99 3.81 2.39
CA THR A 31 8.24 2.93 1.23
C THR A 31 7.07 1.99 0.97
N LEU A 32 6.37 1.53 2.02
CA LEU A 32 5.11 0.80 1.87
C LEU A 32 4.02 1.67 1.23
N LEU A 33 3.80 2.89 1.74
CA LEU A 33 2.83 3.82 1.15
C LEU A 33 3.10 4.05 -0.34
N VAL A 34 4.35 4.31 -0.71
CA VAL A 34 4.75 4.48 -2.11
C VAL A 34 4.48 3.20 -2.91
N ALA A 35 4.85 2.02 -2.41
CA ALA A 35 4.61 0.75 -3.09
C ALA A 35 3.12 0.49 -3.34
N VAL A 36 2.25 0.76 -2.36
CA VAL A 36 0.79 0.57 -2.51
C VAL A 36 0.20 1.59 -3.51
N VAL A 37 0.67 2.84 -3.51
CA VAL A 37 0.25 3.83 -4.53
C VAL A 37 0.69 3.38 -5.94
N LEU A 38 1.87 2.79 -6.07
CA LEU A 38 2.37 2.26 -7.33
C LEU A 38 1.66 0.98 -7.79
N SER A 39 1.07 0.20 -6.89
CA SER A 39 0.42 -1.07 -7.21
C SER A 39 -0.97 -0.94 -7.84
N ALA A 40 -1.56 0.26 -7.83
CA ALA A 40 -2.82 0.52 -8.51
C ALA A 40 -2.76 0.09 -10.00
N GLN A 41 -3.51 -0.94 -10.39
CA GLN A 41 -3.47 -1.54 -11.74
C GLN A 41 -2.07 -2.02 -12.18
N ALA A 42 -1.28 -2.54 -11.24
CA ALA A 42 -0.01 -3.20 -11.50
C ALA A 42 0.11 -4.46 -10.65
N THR A 43 0.98 -5.38 -11.06
CA THR A 43 1.29 -6.57 -10.25
C THR A 43 2.36 -6.24 -9.22
N ASP A 44 2.31 -6.91 -8.07
CA ASP A 44 3.30 -6.72 -7.00
C ASP A 44 4.72 -7.01 -7.50
N VAL A 45 4.89 -8.02 -8.37
CA VAL A 45 6.17 -8.32 -9.04
C VAL A 45 6.70 -7.12 -9.85
N ALA A 46 5.85 -6.45 -10.62
CA ALA A 46 6.27 -5.29 -11.41
C ALA A 46 6.61 -4.09 -10.52
N VAL A 47 5.88 -3.90 -9.43
CA VAL A 47 6.15 -2.86 -8.43
C VAL A 47 7.48 -3.12 -7.75
N ASN A 48 7.69 -4.32 -7.18
CA ASN A 48 8.92 -4.68 -6.47
C ASN A 48 10.16 -4.54 -7.35
N LYS A 49 10.05 -4.93 -8.63
CA LYS A 49 11.15 -4.73 -9.60
C LYS A 49 11.51 -3.25 -9.78
N ALA A 50 10.52 -2.36 -9.86
CA ALA A 50 10.74 -0.94 -10.02
C ALA A 50 11.20 -0.25 -8.73
N THR A 51 10.69 -0.69 -7.58
CA THR A 51 10.96 -0.07 -6.28
C THR A 51 12.27 -0.50 -5.65
N LYS A 52 12.78 -1.71 -5.95
CA LYS A 52 14.04 -2.23 -5.38
C LYS A 52 15.20 -1.24 -5.46
N ALA A 53 15.48 -0.71 -6.66
CA ALA A 53 16.56 0.25 -6.86
C ALA A 53 16.16 1.70 -6.51
N LEU A 54 14.86 1.98 -6.41
CA LEU A 54 14.34 3.30 -6.01
C LEU A 54 14.50 3.50 -4.50
N PHE A 55 14.09 2.53 -3.69
CA PHE A 55 14.13 2.65 -2.23
C PHE A 55 15.55 2.62 -1.67
N ALA A 56 16.52 2.05 -2.38
CA ALA A 56 17.93 2.18 -2.03
C ALA A 56 18.44 3.64 -2.03
N ILE A 57 17.78 4.56 -2.75
CA ILE A 57 18.20 5.96 -2.87
C ILE A 57 17.15 6.97 -2.38
N ALA A 58 15.88 6.57 -2.29
CA ALA A 58 14.76 7.42 -1.95
C ALA A 58 13.75 6.68 -1.06
N ASP A 59 14.14 6.45 0.19
CA ASP A 59 13.39 5.77 1.25
C ASP A 59 12.69 6.73 2.23
N THR A 60 12.76 8.04 1.99
CA THR A 60 12.10 9.09 2.78
C THR A 60 11.42 10.10 1.86
N PRO A 61 10.39 10.83 2.34
CA PRO A 61 9.75 11.88 1.55
C PRO A 61 10.74 12.92 1.03
N ALA A 62 11.68 13.37 1.87
CA ALA A 62 12.69 14.36 1.50
C ALA A 62 13.59 13.87 0.35
N LYS A 63 14.10 12.63 0.43
CA LYS A 63 14.90 12.05 -0.66
C LYS A 63 14.09 11.86 -1.94
N MET A 64 12.81 11.51 -1.84
CA MET A 64 11.94 11.36 -3.01
C MET A 64 11.64 12.71 -3.70
N VAL A 65 11.37 13.77 -2.93
CA VAL A 65 11.22 15.12 -3.48
C VAL A 65 12.53 15.59 -4.11
N ALA A 66 13.67 15.37 -3.45
CA ALA A 66 15.00 15.70 -3.98
C ALA A 66 15.36 14.91 -5.25
N LEU A 67 14.89 13.65 -5.37
CA LEU A 67 15.03 12.86 -6.59
C LEU A 67 14.31 13.54 -7.77
N GLY A 68 13.14 14.10 -7.51
CA GLY A 68 12.34 14.86 -8.47
C GLY A 68 11.54 13.97 -9.43
N GLU A 69 10.44 14.54 -9.94
CA GLU A 69 9.44 13.81 -10.72
C GLU A 69 10.03 13.18 -12.00
N ALA A 70 10.86 13.92 -12.73
CA ALA A 70 11.42 13.45 -14.00
C ALA A 70 12.29 12.18 -13.83
N LYS A 71 13.10 12.11 -12.76
CA LYS A 71 13.91 10.92 -12.45
C LYS A 71 13.04 9.79 -11.94
N LEU A 72 12.05 10.09 -11.10
CA LEU A 72 11.08 9.09 -10.63
C LEU A 72 10.33 8.44 -11.80
N ARG A 73 9.74 9.23 -12.70
CA ARG A 73 9.05 8.75 -13.91
C ARG A 73 9.90 7.76 -14.70
N ARG A 74 11.20 8.05 -14.90
CA ARG A 74 12.12 7.15 -15.61
C ARG A 74 12.34 5.82 -14.88
N ARG A 75 12.38 5.83 -13.55
CA ARG A 75 12.60 4.63 -12.71
C ARG A 75 11.36 3.73 -12.67
N ILE A 76 10.17 4.32 -12.65
CA ILE A 76 8.90 3.57 -12.59
C ILE A 76 8.22 3.41 -13.95
N LYS A 77 8.90 3.70 -15.06
CA LYS A 77 8.33 3.71 -16.42
C LYS A 77 7.72 2.37 -16.88
N THR A 78 8.12 1.27 -16.23
CA THR A 78 7.61 -0.08 -16.50
C THR A 78 6.25 -0.34 -15.86
N ILE A 79 5.80 0.55 -14.96
CA ILE A 79 4.51 0.46 -14.29
C ILE A 79 3.47 1.24 -15.12
N GLY A 80 2.28 0.68 -15.31
CA GLY A 80 1.16 1.40 -15.92
C GLY A 80 0.82 2.68 -15.16
N LEU A 81 0.40 3.73 -15.89
CA LEU A 81 0.05 5.04 -15.34
C LEU A 81 1.22 5.79 -14.65
N PHE A 82 2.47 5.46 -14.99
CA PHE A 82 3.66 5.99 -14.31
C PHE A 82 3.75 7.52 -14.27
N ASN A 83 3.22 8.25 -15.26
CA ASN A 83 3.22 9.71 -15.25
C ASN A 83 2.39 10.27 -14.08
N THR A 84 1.13 9.83 -13.96
CA THR A 84 0.24 10.23 -12.86
C THR A 84 0.76 9.72 -11.52
N LYS A 85 1.26 8.48 -11.47
CA LYS A 85 1.83 7.90 -10.25
C LYS A 85 3.05 8.66 -9.76
N ALA A 86 3.97 9.06 -10.64
CA ALA A 86 5.14 9.84 -10.25
C ALA A 86 4.73 11.21 -9.69
N ARG A 87 3.79 11.90 -10.35
CA ARG A 87 3.24 13.17 -9.84
C ARG A 87 2.62 13.00 -8.46
N ASN A 88 1.81 11.95 -8.27
CA ASN A 88 1.18 11.66 -6.99
C ASN A 88 2.22 11.34 -5.90
N VAL A 89 3.23 10.52 -6.20
CA VAL A 89 4.30 10.18 -5.24
C VAL A 89 5.12 11.41 -4.85
N ILE A 90 5.43 12.31 -5.78
CA ILE A 90 6.10 13.57 -5.44
C ILE A 90 5.17 14.47 -4.61
N GLY A 91 3.91 14.62 -5.02
CA GLY A 91 2.92 15.45 -4.32
C GLY A 91 2.65 14.97 -2.89
N LEU A 92 2.41 13.67 -2.69
CA LEU A 92 2.23 13.11 -1.35
C LEU A 92 3.50 13.29 -0.52
N SER A 93 4.68 13.11 -1.10
CA SER A 93 5.94 13.28 -0.35
C SER A 93 6.13 14.73 0.10
N ALA A 94 5.76 15.71 -0.73
CA ALA A 94 5.79 17.12 -0.35
C ALA A 94 4.79 17.43 0.78
N ILE A 95 3.57 16.91 0.71
CA ILE A 95 2.55 17.07 1.77
C ILE A 95 3.03 16.45 3.08
N LEU A 96 3.61 15.24 3.04
CA LEU A 96 4.16 14.60 4.24
C LEU A 96 5.20 15.49 4.93
N ILE A 97 6.10 16.13 4.16
CA ILE A 97 7.09 17.06 4.71
C ILE A 97 6.43 18.29 5.32
N ALA A 98 5.52 18.91 4.57
CA ALA A 98 4.93 20.20 4.95
C ALA A 98 3.95 20.09 6.13
N GLU A 99 3.14 19.04 6.17
CA GLU A 99 1.99 18.93 7.08
C GLU A 99 2.15 17.82 8.14
N HIS A 100 3.06 16.86 7.91
CA HIS A 100 3.22 15.69 8.77
C HIS A 100 4.67 15.45 9.22
N GLY A 101 5.55 16.46 9.12
CA GLY A 101 6.94 16.36 9.59
C GLY A 101 7.81 15.33 8.86
N GLY A 102 7.39 14.88 7.68
CA GLY A 102 8.05 13.83 6.90
C GLY A 102 7.67 12.40 7.29
N GLU A 103 6.66 12.22 8.15
CA GLU A 103 6.19 10.90 8.58
C GLU A 103 4.84 10.54 7.96
N VAL A 104 4.60 9.23 7.77
CA VAL A 104 3.29 8.75 7.31
C VAL A 104 2.30 8.83 8.46
N PRO A 105 1.18 9.56 8.32
CA PRO A 105 0.23 9.72 9.42
C PRO A 105 -0.48 8.39 9.73
N HIS A 106 -0.65 8.10 11.01
CA HIS A 106 -1.47 6.98 11.50
C HIS A 106 -2.95 7.39 11.61
N ASP A 107 -3.45 8.13 10.62
CA ASP A 107 -4.84 8.58 10.53
C ASP A 107 -5.38 8.35 9.12
N ARG A 108 -6.62 7.88 9.03
CA ARG A 108 -7.24 7.53 7.76
C ARG A 108 -7.56 8.74 6.91
N GLN A 109 -8.11 9.80 7.52
CA GLN A 109 -8.51 11.00 6.77
C GLN A 109 -7.27 11.71 6.21
N ALA A 110 -6.22 11.82 7.02
CA ALA A 110 -4.93 12.35 6.59
C ALA A 110 -4.32 11.53 5.44
N LEU A 111 -4.36 10.19 5.53
CA LEU A 111 -3.91 9.33 4.43
C LEU A 111 -4.73 9.53 3.16
N GLU A 112 -6.07 9.56 3.26
CA GLU A 112 -6.97 9.74 2.11
C GLU A 112 -6.87 11.14 1.47
N ALA A 113 -6.36 12.14 2.19
CA ALA A 113 -6.04 13.45 1.63
C ALA A 113 -4.80 13.42 0.72
N LEU A 114 -3.94 12.40 0.84
CA LEU A 114 -2.74 12.28 0.00
C LEU A 114 -3.10 11.90 -1.44
N PRO A 115 -2.48 12.53 -2.45
CA PRO A 115 -2.76 12.25 -3.85
C PRO A 115 -2.43 10.79 -4.21
N GLY A 116 -3.39 10.10 -4.81
CA GLY A 116 -3.26 8.69 -5.18
C GLY A 116 -3.60 7.70 -4.06
N VAL A 117 -4.02 8.19 -2.89
CA VAL A 117 -4.45 7.36 -1.76
C VAL A 117 -5.97 7.41 -1.64
N GLY A 118 -6.64 6.29 -1.94
CA GLY A 118 -8.05 6.11 -1.63
C GLY A 118 -8.26 5.29 -0.36
N ARG A 119 -9.53 5.09 0.02
CA ARG A 119 -9.93 4.33 1.22
C ARG A 119 -9.29 2.96 1.36
N LYS A 120 -9.15 2.22 0.25
CA LYS A 120 -8.49 0.90 0.24
C LYS A 120 -7.00 1.04 0.54
N THR A 121 -6.32 1.98 -0.12
CA THR A 121 -4.89 2.25 0.07
C THR A 121 -4.61 2.64 1.53
N ALA A 122 -5.40 3.57 2.07
CA ALA A 122 -5.28 3.98 3.47
C ALA A 122 -5.45 2.78 4.42
N SER A 123 -6.47 1.94 4.21
CA SER A 123 -6.70 0.74 5.03
C SER A 123 -5.54 -0.27 4.96
N VAL A 124 -4.91 -0.44 3.79
CA VAL A 124 -3.71 -1.31 3.67
C VAL A 124 -2.54 -0.74 4.47
N VAL A 125 -2.29 0.56 4.37
CA VAL A 125 -1.17 1.21 5.07
C VAL A 125 -1.39 1.16 6.59
N LEU A 126 -2.59 1.48 7.06
CA LEU A 126 -2.95 1.41 8.48
C LEU A 126 -2.76 0.01 9.05
N ASN A 127 -3.23 -1.02 8.35
CA ASN A 127 -3.08 -2.40 8.81
C ASN A 127 -1.62 -2.88 8.75
N SER A 128 -0.98 -2.77 7.59
CA SER A 128 0.33 -3.38 7.36
C SER A 128 1.49 -2.62 8.02
N ALA A 129 1.40 -1.29 8.14
CA ALA A 129 2.47 -0.47 8.72
C ALA A 129 2.31 -0.27 10.23
N PHE A 130 1.06 -0.13 10.69
CA PHE A 130 0.75 0.31 12.05
C PHE A 130 -0.08 -0.70 12.86
N GLY A 131 -0.43 -1.85 12.28
CA GLY A 131 -1.18 -2.91 12.97
C GLY A 131 -2.65 -2.55 13.24
N ALA A 132 -3.19 -1.52 12.58
CA ALA A 132 -4.58 -1.14 12.78
C ALA A 132 -5.52 -2.28 12.34
N PRO A 133 -6.62 -2.55 13.06
CA PRO A 133 -7.57 -3.61 12.74
C PRO A 133 -8.51 -3.21 11.58
N THR A 134 -7.93 -2.88 10.43
CA THR A 134 -8.66 -2.47 9.22
C THR A 134 -8.60 -3.55 8.14
N ILE A 135 -9.73 -3.86 7.52
CA ILE A 135 -9.83 -4.84 6.44
C ILE A 135 -9.94 -4.10 5.11
N ALA A 136 -8.90 -4.19 4.28
CA ALA A 136 -8.92 -3.67 2.92
C ALA A 136 -9.57 -4.69 1.97
N VAL A 137 -10.83 -4.45 1.60
CA VAL A 137 -11.56 -5.33 0.67
C VAL A 137 -11.21 -4.98 -0.77
N ASP A 138 -10.55 -5.92 -1.45
CA ASP A 138 -10.32 -5.88 -2.90
C ASP A 138 -11.20 -6.90 -3.63
N THR A 139 -10.97 -7.09 -4.93
CA THR A 139 -11.75 -8.04 -5.73
C THR A 139 -11.53 -9.49 -5.32
N HIS A 140 -10.39 -9.83 -4.72
CA HIS A 140 -10.08 -11.17 -4.23
C HIS A 140 -10.79 -11.45 -2.92
N VAL A 141 -10.68 -10.55 -1.94
CA VAL A 141 -11.39 -10.63 -0.66
C VAL A 141 -12.89 -10.65 -0.91
N PHE A 142 -13.41 -9.76 -1.75
CA PHE A 142 -14.83 -9.72 -2.12
C PHE A 142 -15.29 -11.06 -2.70
N ARG A 143 -14.54 -11.59 -3.68
CA ARG A 143 -14.89 -12.87 -4.33
C ARG A 143 -14.84 -14.05 -3.37
N VAL A 144 -13.82 -14.14 -2.52
CA VAL A 144 -13.71 -15.21 -1.51
C VAL A 144 -14.85 -15.11 -0.52
N ALA A 145 -15.10 -13.92 0.03
CA ALA A 145 -16.15 -13.69 1.03
C ALA A 145 -17.54 -14.09 0.51
N ASN A 146 -17.85 -13.75 -0.74
CA ASN A 146 -19.11 -14.12 -1.39
C ASN A 146 -19.18 -15.63 -1.67
N ARG A 147 -18.13 -16.22 -2.24
CA ARG A 147 -18.12 -17.65 -2.62
C ARG A 147 -18.18 -18.59 -1.43
N THR A 148 -17.55 -18.24 -0.32
CA THR A 148 -17.59 -19.04 0.91
C THR A 148 -18.83 -18.72 1.75
N GLY A 149 -19.53 -17.63 1.46
CA GLY A 149 -20.61 -17.12 2.29
C GLY A 149 -20.13 -16.58 3.65
N LEU A 150 -18.88 -16.15 3.73
CA LEU A 150 -18.28 -15.52 4.92
C LEU A 150 -18.92 -14.16 5.21
N ALA A 151 -19.07 -13.34 4.17
CA ALA A 151 -19.72 -12.04 4.20
C ALA A 151 -20.29 -11.74 2.80
N PRO A 152 -21.38 -12.42 2.40
CA PRO A 152 -22.05 -12.24 1.12
C PRO A 152 -22.82 -10.92 1.03
#